data_AF-A0A383C083-F1
#
_entry.id   AF-A0A383C083-F1
#
_cell.length_a   1.000
_cell.length_b   1.000
_cell.length_c   1.000
_cell.angle_alpha   90.00
_cell.angle_beta   90.00
_cell.angle_gamma   90.00
#
_symmetry.space_group_name_H-M   'P 1'
#
loop_
_entity.id
_entity.type
_entity.pdbx_description
1 polymer ?
#
loop_
_entity_poly.entity_id
_entity_poly.type
_entity_poly.pdbx_seq_one_letter_code
_entity_poly.pdbx_strand_id
1 'polypeptide(L)' 'MIGLGRMGSNMAIRLERGGHRVVAYSLNSAEVASAVESGMTGAVSIEEVVQKLTPPRAIWSMVPAGSATDSVVDALTH' A
#
# COMPACT_ATOMS: atom_id res chain seq x y z
N MET A 1 0.54 0.21 -2.63
CA MET A 1 -0.53 1.01 -2.01
C MET A 1 -0.25 1.08 -0.52
N ILE A 2 0.03 2.29 -0.02
CA ILE A 2 0.21 2.56 1.42
C ILE A 2 -1.01 3.36 1.89
N GLY A 3 -1.75 2.82 2.85
CA GLY A 3 -3.03 3.35 3.32
C GLY A 3 -4.20 2.68 2.60
N LEU A 4 -4.98 1.91 3.36
CA LEU A 4 -6.14 1.14 2.86
C LEU A 4 -7.46 1.59 3.48
N GLY A 5 -7.54 2.86 3.92
CA GLY A 5 -8.82 3.47 4.25
C GLY A 5 -9.78 3.49 3.04
N ARG A 6 -10.97 4.08 3.19
CA ARG A 6 -12.03 4.03 2.16
C ARG A 6 -11.55 4.38 0.74
N MET A 7 -10.72 5.42 0.57
CA MET A 7 -10.19 5.77 -0.76
C MET A 7 -9.08 4.82 -1.22
N GLY A 8 -8.12 4.50 -0.35
CA GLY A 8 -6.99 3.64 -0.67
C GLY A 8 -7.40 2.23 -1.08
N SER A 9 -8.33 1.62 -0.35
CA SER A 9 -8.88 0.29 -0.68
C SER A 9 -9.57 0.29 -2.05
N ASN A 10 -10.41 1.28 -2.34
CA ASN A 10 -11.07 1.37 -3.65
C ASN A 10 -10.08 1.57 -4.79
N MET A 11 -9.03 2.37 -4.58
CA MET A 11 -7.97 2.54 -5.57
C MET A 11 -7.17 1.26 -5.77
N ALA A 12 -6.84 0.54 -4.70
CA ALA A 12 -6.13 -0.74 -4.76
C ALA A 12 -6.93 -1.78 -5.57
N ILE A 13 -8.23 -1.88 -5.33
CA ILE A 13 -9.15 -2.74 -6.10
C ILE A 13 -9.19 -2.33 -7.57
N ARG A 14 -9.25 -1.02 -7.86
CA ARG A 14 -9.23 -0.52 -9.24
C ARG A 14 -7.92 -0.89 -9.96
N LEU A 15 -6.78 -0.76 -9.29
CA LEU A 15 -5.48 -1.12 -9.86
C LEU A 15 -5.37 -2.62 -10.13
N GLU A 16 -5.79 -3.45 -9.16
CA GLU A 16 -5.82 -4.91 -9.30
C GLU A 16 -6.70 -5.34 -10.49
N ARG A 17 -7.92 -4.82 -10.59
CA ARG A 17 -8.83 -5.06 -11.74
C ARG A 17 -8.28 -4.55 -13.07
N GLY A 18 -7.39 -3.55 -13.02
CA GLY A 18 -6.65 -3.04 -14.17
C GLY A 18 -5.47 -3.92 -14.60
N GLY A 19 -5.24 -5.06 -13.93
CA GLY A 19 -4.13 -5.98 -14.21
C GLY A 19 -2.81 -5.58 -13.54
N HIS A 20 -2.82 -4.61 -12.62
CA HIS A 20 -1.61 -4.25 -11.89
C HIS A 20 -1.43 -5.12 -10.64
N ARG A 21 -0.21 -5.63 -10.44
CA ARG A 21 0.16 -6.26 -9.17
C ARG A 21 0.22 -5.20 -8.08
N VAL A 22 -0.65 -5.30 -7.09
CA VAL A 22 -0.69 -4.39 -5.94
C VAL A 22 -0.05 -5.03 -4.73
N VAL A 23 0.95 -4.36 -4.15
CA VAL A 23 1.41 -4.63 -2.78
C VAL A 23 0.68 -3.68 -1.84
N ALA A 24 -0.07 -4.22 -0.90
CA ALA A 24 -1.03 -3.50 -0.05
C ALA A 24 -0.55 -3.47 1.40
N TYR A 25 -0.48 -2.27 1.98
CA TYR A 25 -0.06 -2.02 3.36
C TYR A 25 -0.97 -1.00 4.04
N SER A 26 -1.31 -1.26 5.30
CA SER A 26 -2.01 -0.35 6.21
C SER A 26 -1.60 -0.63 7.65
N LEU A 27 -1.78 0.36 8.54
CA LEU A 27 -1.61 0.19 9.98
C LEU A 27 -2.66 -0.77 10.58
N ASN A 28 -3.81 -0.89 9.92
CA ASN A 28 -4.85 -1.84 10.29
C ASN A 28 -4.67 -3.15 9.53
N SER A 29 -4.25 -4.21 10.23
CA SER A 29 -4.01 -5.52 9.64
C SER A 29 -5.25 -6.16 9.00
N ALA A 30 -6.45 -5.81 9.48
CA ALA A 30 -7.70 -6.28 8.88
C ALA A 30 -7.88 -5.74 7.45
N GLU A 31 -7.49 -4.50 7.18
CA GLU A 31 -7.56 -3.93 5.84
C GLU A 31 -6.59 -4.63 4.87
N VAL A 32 -5.41 -5.01 5.37
CA VAL A 32 -4.43 -5.78 4.60
C VAL A 32 -4.98 -7.18 4.30
N ALA A 33 -5.62 -7.83 5.27
CA ALA A 33 -6.25 -9.14 5.07
C ALA A 33 -7.33 -9.09 3.99
N SER A 34 -8.23 -8.09 4.03
CA SER A 34 -9.25 -7.90 2.98
C SER A 34 -8.65 -7.62 1.60
N ALA A 35 -7.53 -6.90 1.53
CA ALA A 35 -6.81 -6.71 0.26
C ALA A 35 -6.23 -8.03 -0.29
N VAL A 36 -5.70 -8.90 0.59
CA VAL A 36 -5.22 -10.23 0.21
C VAL A 36 -6.35 -11.12 -0.29
N GLU A 37 -7.51 -11.12 0.39
CA GLU A 37 -8.71 -11.82 -0.08
C GLU A 37 -9.17 -11.35 -1.47
N SER A 38 -8.87 -10.08 -1.79
CA SER A 38 -9.13 -9.48 -3.11
C SER A 38 -8.03 -9.71 -4.15
N GLY A 39 -7.08 -10.63 -3.90
CA GLY A 39 -6.05 -11.02 -4.86
C GLY A 39 -4.76 -10.18 -4.82
N MET A 40 -4.63 -9.26 -3.86
CA MET A 40 -3.43 -8.42 -3.72
C MET A 40 -2.36 -9.09 -2.86
N THR A 41 -1.12 -8.59 -2.96
CA THR A 41 -0.04 -9.02 -2.06
C THR A 41 -0.06 -8.16 -0.80
N GLY A 42 -0.38 -8.73 0.36
CA GLY A 42 -0.30 -8.02 1.64
C GLY A 42 1.14 -7.81 2.09
N ALA A 43 1.40 -6.69 2.77
CA ALA A 43 2.67 -6.41 3.45
C ALA A 43 2.41 -5.99 4.91
N VAL A 44 3.35 -6.30 5.80
CA VAL A 44 3.28 -6.01 7.25
C VAL A 44 4.09 -4.77 7.64
N SER A 45 4.95 -4.26 6.75
CA SER A 45 5.72 -3.04 6.96
C SER A 45 6.03 -2.33 5.64
N ILE A 46 6.46 -1.06 5.71
CA ILE A 46 6.86 -0.28 4.53
C ILE A 46 8.11 -0.89 3.86
N GLU A 47 9.05 -1.40 4.65
CA GLU A 47 10.24 -2.09 4.17
C GLU A 47 9.85 -3.34 3.38
N GLU A 48 8.86 -4.10 3.86
CA GLU A 48 8.37 -5.27 3.14
C GLU A 48 7.64 -4.88 1.84
N VAL A 49 6.98 -3.72 1.79
CA VAL A 49 6.44 -3.16 0.52
C VAL A 49 7.56 -2.96 -0.49
N VAL A 50 8.67 -2.34 -0.07
CA VAL A 50 9.83 -2.07 -0.92
C VAL A 50 10.48 -3.37 -1.42
N GLN A 51 10.61 -4.37 -0.56
CA GLN A 51 11.16 -5.69 -0.91
C GLN A 51 10.28 -6.45 -1.91
N LYS A 52 8.95 -6.35 -1.78
CA LYS A 52 7.99 -7.01 -2.67
C LYS A 52 7.82 -6.31 -4.01
N LEU A 53 8.31 -5.07 -4.18
CA LEU A 53 8.23 -4.32 -5.43
C LEU A 53 9.52 -4.44 -6.26
N THR A 54 9.36 -4.62 -7.56
CA THR A 54 10.45 -4.64 -8.54
C THR A 54 10.86 -3.21 -8.91
N PRO A 55 12.15 -2.86 -8.93
CA PRO A 55 12.62 -1.56 -9.43
C PRO A 55 12.33 -1.36 -10.93
N PRO A 56 12.06 -0.12 -11.39
CA PRO A 56 11.82 1.08 -10.59
C PRO A 56 10.49 1.01 -9.83
N ARG A 57 10.52 1.29 -8.52
CA ARG A 57 9.38 1.06 -7.63
C ARG A 57 8.38 2.21 -7.70
N ALA A 58 7.15 1.92 -8.12
CA ALA A 58 6.04 2.85 -8.03
C ALA A 58 5.30 2.66 -6.69
N ILE A 59 5.29 3.70 -5.86
CA ILE A 59 4.60 3.68 -4.56
C ILE A 59 3.51 4.74 -4.57
N TRP A 60 2.28 4.31 -4.36
CA TRP A 60 1.12 5.19 -4.16
C TRP A 60 0.76 5.21 -2.68
N SER A 61 0.90 6.38 -2.05
CA SER A 61 0.44 6.65 -0.68
C SER A 61 -0.90 7.38 -0.68
N MET A 62 -1.88 6.88 0.07
CA MET A 62 -3.20 7.47 0.26
C MET A 62 -3.54 7.55 1.76
N VAL A 63 -2.62 8.14 2.53
CA VAL A 63 -2.76 8.42 3.97
C VAL A 63 -3.25 9.86 4.20
N PRO A 64 -3.69 10.23 5.41
CA PRO A 64 -4.02 11.61 5.73
C PRO A 64 -2.85 12.57 5.45
N ALA A 65 -3.19 13.79 5.05
CA ALA A 65 -2.21 14.85 4.82
C ALA A 65 -1.50 15.24 6.13
N GLY A 66 -0.28 15.79 6.01
CA GLY A 66 0.56 16.20 7.14
C GLY A 66 1.44 15.06 7.65
N SER A 67 1.55 14.94 8.97
CA SER A 67 2.54 14.07 9.63
C SER A 67 2.49 12.59 9.20
N ALA A 68 1.31 12.07 8.85
CA ALA A 68 1.18 10.71 8.34
C ALA A 68 1.82 10.54 6.95
N THR A 69 1.73 11.56 6.10
CA THR A 69 2.42 11.56 4.80
C THR A 69 3.93 11.68 4.99
N ASP A 70 4.38 12.60 5.86
CA ASP A 70 5.81 12.80 6.16
C ASP A 70 6.45 11.49 6.67
N SER A 71 5.77 10.82 7.61
CA SER A 71 6.23 9.54 8.17
C SER A 71 6.39 8.44 7.12
N VAL A 72 5.50 8.40 6.11
CA VAL A 72 5.61 7.44 5.00
C VAL A 72 6.79 7.78 4.09
N VAL A 73 7.01 9.06 3.81
CA VAL A 73 8.13 9.51 2.96
C VAL A 73 9.46 9.19 3.65
N ASP A 74 9.60 9.52 4.93
CA ASP A 74 10.81 9.24 5.71
C ASP A 74 11.16 7.75 5.69
N ALA A 75 10.16 6.89 5.92
CA ALA A 75 10.31 5.43 5.89
C ALA A 75 10.69 4.85 4.51
N LEU A 76 10.58 5.62 3.42
CA LEU A 76 10.95 5.20 2.06
C LEU A 76 12.33 5.71 1.62
N THR A 77 12.92 6.63 2.37
CA THR A 77 14.19 7.30 2.02
C THR A 77 15.41 6.71 2.73
N HIS A 78 15.21 5.72 3.58
CA HIS A 78 16.25 4.94 4.27
C HIS A 78 16.39 3.54 3.67
#